data_AF-A0A5K1JW14-F1
#
_entry.id   AF-A0A5K1JW14-F1
#
_cell.length_a   1.000
_cell.length_b   1.000
_cell.length_c   1.000
_cell.angle_alpha   90.00
_cell.angle_beta   90.00
_cell.angle_gamma   90.00
#
_symmetry.space_group_name_H-M   'P 1'
#
loop_
_entity.id
_entity.type
_entity.pdbx_description
1 polymer ?
#
loop_
_entity_poly.entity_id
_entity_poly.type
_entity_poly.pdbx_seq_one_letter_code
_entity_poly.pdbx_strand_id
1 'polypeptide(L)'
;MFSFSRMITSVSAALALASGFNVVALSFLTLKGALDQAGAYAALAPAVRAAKKAEYAQAGVNIIVSAFGETDQPTTQGADPVATATTFSQFVLTNALDGIDVDYEDLTAMNKGDGAAETWVSTFTTTLRKTLPQGQFILSHAPLAPWLAPNPQFAAGAYVTINKNVGALIDFYNIQFYNQNLYADCAGLITTAGAPFTGSALLEIPKNGFDLNKLVIGKPGGASDATNGFIDPATLGTCIDQAHAAGWKGGVMAFQFPNANADWIRAAKGSSFQ
;
A
#
# COMPACT_ATOMS: atom_id res chain seq x y z
N MET A 1 14.55 23.41 8.29
CA MET A 1 13.94 23.31 9.63
C MET A 1 12.64 22.53 9.43
N PHE A 2 12.71 21.19 9.40
CA PHE A 2 11.54 20.35 9.07
C PHE A 2 10.84 19.94 10.36
N SER A 3 9.66 20.50 10.58
CA SER A 3 8.75 20.06 11.64
C SER A 3 7.79 19.05 11.02
N PHE A 4 8.13 17.76 11.14
CA PHE A 4 7.19 16.66 10.92
C PHE A 4 6.80 16.10 12.28
N SER A 5 5.71 16.65 12.83
CA SER A 5 4.86 16.00 13.81
C SER A 5 3.69 16.91 14.11
N ARG A 6 2.65 16.85 13.26
CA ARG A 6 1.31 16.86 13.83
C ARG A 6 0.95 15.42 14.12
N MET A 7 1.50 14.93 15.22
CA MET A 7 0.94 13.82 15.96
C MET A 7 -0.56 14.10 16.11
N ILE A 8 -1.39 13.12 15.77
CA ILE A 8 -2.81 13.12 16.14
C ILE A 8 -2.83 12.96 17.67
N THR A 9 -2.61 14.06 18.40
CA THR A 9 -2.64 14.12 19.86
C THR A 9 -4.05 14.23 20.41
N SER A 10 -5.08 14.21 19.56
CA SER A 10 -6.46 14.12 19.99
C SER A 10 -7.19 12.98 19.30
N VAL A 11 -7.80 12.15 20.14
CA VAL A 11 -8.63 10.97 19.86
C VAL A 11 -9.84 11.28 18.93
N SER A 12 -10.07 12.53 18.53
CA SER A 12 -11.18 12.92 17.66
C SER A 12 -10.94 12.73 16.15
N ALA A 13 -9.69 12.60 15.68
CA ALA A 13 -9.43 12.43 14.25
C ALA A 13 -9.62 10.99 13.75
N ALA A 14 -9.47 9.98 14.62
CA ALA A 14 -9.71 8.57 14.28
C ALA A 14 -11.21 8.31 13.98
N LEU A 15 -12.11 8.90 14.76
CA LEU A 15 -13.56 8.90 14.51
C LEU A 15 -13.97 9.70 13.26
N ALA A 16 -13.22 10.75 12.90
CA ALA A 16 -13.45 11.50 11.67
C ALA A 16 -12.89 10.81 10.42
N LEU A 17 -12.05 9.78 10.58
CA LEU A 17 -11.50 8.96 9.49
C LEU A 17 -12.30 7.66 9.27
N ALA A 18 -13.01 7.19 10.28
CA ALA A 18 -13.75 5.93 10.30
C ALA A 18 -15.09 5.94 9.54
N SER A 19 -15.41 6.97 8.76
CA SER A 19 -16.64 7.02 7.96
C SER A 19 -16.49 6.52 6.52
N GLY A 20 -15.41 5.81 6.20
CA GLY A 20 -15.20 5.26 4.86
C GLY A 20 -13.97 4.38 4.63
N PHE A 21 -12.99 4.39 5.55
CA PHE A 21 -11.84 3.49 5.49
C PHE A 21 -12.01 2.29 6.42
N ASN A 22 -11.58 1.11 5.97
CA ASN A 22 -11.57 -0.14 6.75
C ASN A 22 -10.16 -0.58 7.19
N VAL A 23 -9.11 0.07 6.68
CA VAL A 23 -7.71 -0.17 7.04
C VAL A 23 -6.98 1.17 7.14
N VAL A 24 -6.13 1.32 8.14
CA VAL A 24 -5.17 2.43 8.27
C VAL A 24 -3.77 1.84 8.40
N ALA A 25 -2.85 2.29 7.54
CA ALA A 25 -1.45 1.90 7.57
C ALA A 25 -0.60 2.98 8.27
N LEU A 26 0.14 2.57 9.30
CA LEU A 26 1.08 3.44 10.03
C LEU A 26 2.41 3.50 9.27
N SER A 27 2.69 4.61 8.62
CA SER A 27 4.03 4.95 8.10
C SER A 27 5.01 5.20 9.24
N PHE A 28 6.25 4.73 9.25
CA PHE A 28 6.78 3.60 8.49
C PHE A 28 7.61 2.71 9.41
N LEU A 29 7.73 1.43 9.09
CA LEU A 29 8.69 0.51 9.70
C LEU A 29 9.84 0.28 8.72
N THR A 30 11.02 0.81 9.03
CA THR A 30 12.20 0.81 8.15
C THR A 30 13.31 -0.09 8.69
N LEU A 31 14.37 -0.30 7.92
CA LEU A 31 15.60 -0.96 8.37
C LEU A 31 16.25 -0.27 9.58
N LYS A 32 15.98 1.02 9.80
CA LYS A 32 16.47 1.79 10.96
C LYS A 32 15.52 1.76 12.16
N GLY A 33 14.39 1.05 12.04
CA GLY A 33 13.34 0.97 13.05
C GLY A 33 12.06 1.70 12.65
N ALA A 34 11.14 1.82 13.61
CA ALA A 34 9.86 2.48 13.41
C ALA A 34 10.01 4.01 13.43
N LEU A 35 9.48 4.67 12.40
CA LEU A 35 9.49 6.11 12.21
C LEU A 35 8.05 6.65 12.13
N ASP A 36 7.90 7.96 12.15
CA ASP A 36 6.65 8.69 11.98
C ASP A 36 5.48 8.12 12.81
N GLN A 37 4.35 7.77 12.19
CA GLN A 37 3.17 7.22 12.84
C GLN A 37 3.42 5.85 13.48
N ALA A 38 4.25 4.99 12.87
CA ALA A 38 4.61 3.69 13.44
C ALA A 38 5.43 3.85 14.72
N GLY A 39 6.42 4.74 14.71
CA GLY A 39 7.23 5.09 15.88
C GLY A 39 6.39 5.75 16.98
N ALA A 40 5.53 6.70 16.60
CA ALA A 40 4.62 7.37 17.54
C ALA A 40 3.63 6.39 18.20
N TYR A 41 3.05 5.48 17.42
CA TYR A 41 2.16 4.45 17.94
C TYR A 41 2.88 3.48 18.88
N ALA A 42 4.11 3.05 18.52
CA ALA A 42 4.92 2.16 19.35
C ALA A 42 5.36 2.80 20.67
N ALA A 43 5.53 4.13 20.69
CA ALA A 43 5.89 4.89 21.89
C ALA A 43 4.72 5.14 22.85
N LEU A 44 3.47 4.84 22.47
CA LEU A 44 2.32 4.94 23.36
C LEU A 44 2.47 3.99 24.55
N ALA A 45 2.07 4.45 25.73
CA ALA A 45 1.97 3.57 26.89
C ALA A 45 1.04 2.37 26.59
N PRO A 46 1.32 1.15 27.08
CA PRO A 46 0.58 -0.05 26.70
C PRO A 46 -0.95 0.08 26.84
N ALA A 47 -1.44 0.71 27.91
CA ALA A 47 -2.87 0.93 28.13
C ALA A 47 -3.49 1.91 27.11
N VAL A 48 -2.75 2.97 26.73
CA VAL A 48 -3.21 3.94 25.72
C VAL A 48 -3.25 3.29 24.34
N ARG A 49 -2.23 2.50 24.00
CA ARG A 49 -2.18 1.74 22.76
C ARG A 49 -3.34 0.73 22.67
N ALA A 50 -3.60 -0.01 23.76
CA ALA A 50 -4.72 -0.94 23.83
C ALA A 50 -6.09 -0.25 23.68
N ALA A 51 -6.29 0.89 24.35
CA ALA A 51 -7.52 1.68 24.20
C ALA A 51 -7.69 2.19 22.77
N LYS A 52 -6.61 2.66 22.14
CA LYS A 52 -6.60 3.10 20.74
C LYS A 52 -6.94 1.96 19.78
N LYS A 53 -6.36 0.78 19.99
CA LYS A 53 -6.67 -0.42 19.20
C LYS A 53 -8.14 -0.83 19.32
N ALA A 54 -8.70 -0.77 20.53
CA ALA A 54 -10.10 -1.06 20.78
C ALA A 54 -11.05 -0.05 20.10
N GLU A 55 -10.71 1.24 20.09
CA GLU A 55 -11.47 2.28 19.39
C GLU A 55 -11.57 2.01 17.88
N TYR A 56 -10.46 1.68 17.22
CA TYR A 56 -10.46 1.34 15.80
C TYR A 56 -11.22 0.04 15.52
N ALA A 57 -11.05 -0.98 16.36
CA ALA A 57 -11.80 -2.23 16.23
C ALA A 57 -13.32 -2.04 16.38
N GLN A 58 -13.77 -1.18 17.32
CA GLN A 58 -15.19 -0.82 17.47
C GLN A 58 -15.74 -0.10 16.23
N ALA A 59 -14.90 0.62 15.51
CA ALA A 59 -15.23 1.27 14.25
C ALA A 59 -15.10 0.34 13.02
N GLY A 60 -14.71 -0.93 13.21
CA GLY A 60 -14.49 -1.88 12.11
C GLY A 60 -13.24 -1.60 11.28
N VAL A 61 -12.26 -0.87 11.84
CA VAL A 61 -11.03 -0.46 11.15
C VAL A 61 -9.84 -1.26 11.66
N ASN A 62 -9.08 -1.84 10.73
CA ASN A 62 -7.81 -2.47 11.04
C ASN A 62 -6.66 -1.44 11.05
N ILE A 63 -5.75 -1.56 12.02
CA ILE A 63 -4.52 -0.79 12.10
C ILE A 63 -3.37 -1.72 11.71
N ILE A 64 -2.73 -1.43 10.58
CA ILE A 64 -1.53 -2.13 10.09
C ILE A 64 -0.33 -1.19 10.12
N VAL A 65 0.88 -1.72 9.93
CA VAL A 65 2.09 -0.91 9.72
C VAL A 65 2.51 -0.97 8.26
N SER A 66 2.93 0.15 7.67
CA SER A 66 3.56 0.15 6.34
C SER A 66 5.08 0.00 6.50
N ALA A 67 5.64 -1.00 5.83
CA ALA A 67 7.06 -1.31 5.82
C ALA A 67 7.77 -0.59 4.67
N PHE A 68 8.94 -0.03 4.96
CA PHE A 68 9.81 0.68 4.02
C PHE A 68 9.29 2.07 3.62
N GLY A 69 8.77 2.22 2.40
CA GLY A 69 8.53 3.50 1.72
C GLY A 69 9.72 3.99 0.90
N GLU A 70 9.52 5.07 0.13
CA GLU A 70 10.43 5.62 -0.90
C GLU A 70 11.93 5.69 -0.48
N THR A 71 12.22 5.97 0.79
CA THR A 71 13.60 6.25 1.24
C THR A 71 14.37 5.02 1.72
N ASP A 72 13.71 3.87 1.88
CA ASP A 72 14.35 2.65 2.39
C ASP A 72 14.59 1.65 1.26
N GLN A 73 15.84 1.24 1.09
CA GLN A 73 16.30 0.46 -0.08
C GLN A 73 16.88 -0.89 0.37
N PRO A 74 16.05 -1.84 0.82
CA PRO A 74 16.53 -2.98 1.57
C PRO A 74 17.37 -3.96 0.75
N THR A 75 17.09 -4.11 -0.56
CA THR A 75 17.87 -5.01 -1.41
C THR A 75 19.20 -4.38 -1.81
N THR A 76 19.19 -3.11 -2.21
CA THR A 76 20.39 -2.34 -2.56
C THR A 76 21.33 -2.20 -1.36
N GLN A 77 20.80 -2.05 -0.15
CA GLN A 77 21.59 -1.99 1.08
C GLN A 77 22.06 -3.37 1.58
N GLY A 78 21.67 -4.46 0.92
CA GLY A 78 22.08 -5.82 1.29
C GLY A 78 21.47 -6.32 2.60
N ALA A 79 20.30 -5.83 2.98
CA ALA A 79 19.59 -6.33 4.17
C ALA A 79 19.16 -7.79 3.97
N ASP A 80 19.25 -8.60 5.02
CA ASP A 80 18.80 -9.99 4.97
C ASP A 80 17.26 -10.07 5.05
N PRO A 81 16.56 -10.60 4.02
CA PRO A 81 15.10 -10.59 3.98
C PRO A 81 14.46 -11.42 5.11
N VAL A 82 15.14 -12.45 5.63
CA VAL A 82 14.61 -13.31 6.69
C VAL A 82 14.70 -12.59 8.04
N ALA A 83 15.84 -12.00 8.36
CA ALA A 83 16.06 -11.23 9.58
C ALA A 83 15.18 -9.97 9.61
N THR A 84 15.06 -9.26 8.49
CA THR A 84 14.16 -8.10 8.39
C THR A 84 12.70 -8.53 8.58
N ALA A 85 12.23 -9.57 7.88
CA ALA A 85 10.85 -10.04 8.04
C ALA A 85 10.54 -10.52 9.46
N THR A 86 11.50 -11.21 10.11
CA THR A 86 11.36 -11.67 11.50
C THR A 86 11.24 -10.49 12.46
N THR A 87 12.06 -9.45 12.26
CA THR A 87 11.99 -8.22 13.06
C THR A 87 10.65 -7.51 12.85
N PHE A 88 10.19 -7.44 11.60
CA PHE A 88 8.97 -6.69 11.25
C PHE A 88 7.71 -7.41 11.72
N SER A 89 7.63 -8.75 11.57
CA SER A 89 6.51 -9.51 12.11
C SER A 89 6.46 -9.45 13.63
N GLN A 90 7.61 -9.45 14.31
CA GLN A 90 7.65 -9.26 15.76
C GLN A 90 7.15 -7.87 16.17
N PHE A 91 7.45 -6.82 15.40
CA PHE A 91 6.91 -5.49 15.64
C PHE A 91 5.37 -5.48 15.57
N VAL A 92 4.79 -6.14 14.55
CA VAL A 92 3.33 -6.30 14.42
C VAL A 92 2.73 -6.92 15.68
N LEU A 93 3.29 -8.04 16.14
CA LEU A 93 2.81 -8.76 17.33
C LEU A 93 2.97 -7.94 18.62
N THR A 94 4.15 -7.35 18.85
CA THR A 94 4.45 -6.58 20.07
C THR A 94 3.58 -5.32 20.19
N ASN A 95 3.14 -4.76 19.06
CA ASN A 95 2.30 -3.57 19.02
C ASN A 95 0.80 -3.88 18.86
N ALA A 96 0.41 -5.15 18.84
CA ALA A 96 -0.98 -5.58 18.65
C ALA A 96 -1.63 -4.97 17.39
N LEU A 97 -0.88 -4.94 16.29
CA LEU A 97 -1.35 -4.50 14.98
C LEU A 97 -2.02 -5.65 14.23
N ASP A 98 -2.91 -5.32 13.30
CA ASP A 98 -3.70 -6.30 12.53
C ASP A 98 -2.97 -6.82 11.29
N GLY A 99 -1.76 -6.34 11.01
CA GLY A 99 -1.06 -6.69 9.79
C GLY A 99 0.05 -5.75 9.41
N ILE A 100 0.50 -5.93 8.17
CA ILE A 100 1.61 -5.20 7.55
C ILE A 100 1.34 -4.97 6.07
N ASP A 101 1.67 -3.78 5.58
CA ASP A 101 1.72 -3.43 4.16
C ASP A 101 3.19 -3.35 3.73
N VAL A 102 3.56 -4.03 2.64
CA VAL A 102 4.93 -4.04 2.12
C VAL A 102 5.06 -2.97 1.03
N ASP A 103 5.50 -1.79 1.43
CA ASP A 103 5.72 -0.62 0.57
C ASP A 103 7.17 -0.58 0.07
N TYR A 104 7.57 -1.64 -0.62
CA TYR A 104 8.92 -1.80 -1.17
C TYR A 104 9.11 -0.86 -2.36
N GLU A 105 10.03 0.10 -2.26
CA GLU A 105 10.33 1.09 -3.31
C GLU A 105 11.81 1.15 -3.69
N ASP A 106 12.53 0.01 -3.63
CA ASP A 106 13.93 -0.06 -4.04
C ASP A 106 14.06 -0.11 -5.57
N LEU A 107 13.84 1.04 -6.22
CA LEU A 107 13.92 1.19 -7.66
C LEU A 107 15.31 0.81 -8.21
N THR A 108 16.38 1.04 -7.44
CA THR A 108 17.74 0.67 -7.85
C THR A 108 17.86 -0.83 -8.05
N ALA A 109 17.42 -1.62 -7.06
CA ALA A 109 17.46 -3.07 -7.16
C ALA A 109 16.48 -3.59 -8.22
N MET A 110 15.27 -3.03 -8.28
CA MET A 110 14.25 -3.47 -9.25
C MET A 110 14.66 -3.18 -10.71
N ASN A 111 15.19 -1.98 -10.99
CA ASN A 111 15.63 -1.59 -12.33
C ASN A 111 16.92 -2.28 -12.77
N LYS A 112 17.68 -2.87 -11.84
CA LYS A 112 18.82 -3.71 -12.19
C LYS A 112 18.37 -4.94 -12.99
N GLY A 113 17.14 -5.41 -12.76
CA GLY A 113 16.51 -6.46 -13.56
C GLY A 113 17.23 -7.81 -13.50
N ASP A 114 17.98 -8.09 -12.42
CA ASP A 114 18.78 -9.30 -12.25
C ASP A 114 18.11 -10.36 -11.34
N GLY A 115 16.89 -10.10 -10.87
CA GLY A 115 16.12 -11.03 -10.03
C GLY A 115 16.37 -10.88 -8.53
N ALA A 116 17.30 -10.02 -8.10
CA ALA A 116 17.63 -9.87 -6.69
C ALA A 116 16.49 -9.26 -5.88
N ALA A 117 15.83 -8.21 -6.41
CA ALA A 117 14.68 -7.58 -5.77
C ALA A 117 13.51 -8.56 -5.62
N GLU A 118 13.18 -9.29 -6.69
CA GLU A 118 12.08 -10.25 -6.70
C GLU A 118 12.31 -11.40 -5.73
N THR A 119 13.55 -11.91 -5.68
CA THR A 119 13.95 -12.95 -4.71
C THR A 119 13.82 -12.41 -3.29
N TRP A 120 14.35 -11.21 -3.03
CA TRP A 120 14.31 -10.58 -1.72
C TRP A 120 12.88 -10.40 -1.22
N VAL A 121 12.00 -9.80 -2.03
CA VAL A 121 10.60 -9.56 -1.67
C VAL A 121 9.84 -10.88 -1.48
N SER A 122 10.10 -11.89 -2.31
CA SER A 122 9.48 -13.22 -2.17
C SER A 122 9.88 -13.90 -0.86
N THR A 123 11.17 -13.86 -0.49
CA THR A 123 11.67 -14.41 0.78
C THR A 123 11.13 -13.65 1.99
N PHE A 124 11.09 -12.32 1.90
CA PHE A 124 10.54 -11.46 2.94
C PHE A 124 9.05 -11.78 3.19
N THR A 125 8.24 -11.82 2.13
CA THR A 125 6.80 -12.13 2.19
C THR A 125 6.54 -13.53 2.76
N THR A 126 7.27 -14.53 2.28
CA THR A 126 7.15 -15.91 2.78
C THR A 126 7.51 -16.00 4.26
N THR A 127 8.51 -15.24 4.69
CA THR A 127 8.95 -15.23 6.10
C THR A 127 7.94 -14.51 6.99
N LEU A 128 7.37 -13.38 6.55
CA LEU A 128 6.29 -12.71 7.27
C LEU A 128 5.14 -13.67 7.57
N ARG A 129 4.69 -14.46 6.58
CA ARG A 129 3.58 -15.40 6.75
C ARG A 129 3.83 -16.54 7.73
N LYS A 130 5.08 -16.85 8.06
CA LYS A 130 5.39 -17.83 9.13
C LYS A 130 4.93 -17.33 10.51
N THR A 131 4.93 -16.01 10.71
CA THR A 131 4.57 -15.35 11.99
C THR A 131 3.23 -14.64 11.93
N LEU A 132 2.79 -14.23 10.73
CA LEU A 132 1.55 -13.51 10.47
C LEU A 132 0.63 -14.34 9.54
N PRO A 133 -0.02 -15.40 10.04
CA PRO A 133 -0.79 -16.31 9.21
C PRO A 133 -1.90 -15.59 8.44
N GLN A 134 -2.12 -16.02 7.20
CA GLN A 134 -3.21 -15.53 6.36
C GLN A 134 -4.57 -15.81 6.99
N GLY A 135 -5.49 -14.85 6.86
CA GLY A 135 -6.81 -14.89 7.50
C GLY A 135 -6.80 -14.46 8.98
N GLN A 136 -5.63 -14.31 9.61
CA GLN A 136 -5.50 -13.70 10.95
C GLN A 136 -4.88 -12.32 10.89
N PHE A 137 -3.92 -12.12 9.99
CA PHE A 137 -3.27 -10.83 9.77
C PHE A 137 -3.39 -10.43 8.30
N ILE A 138 -3.63 -9.13 8.07
CA ILE A 138 -3.53 -8.51 6.75
C ILE A 138 -2.05 -8.48 6.34
N LEU A 139 -1.75 -8.99 5.16
CA LEU A 139 -0.48 -8.76 4.46
C LEU A 139 -0.80 -8.24 3.07
N SER A 140 -0.64 -6.93 2.90
CA SER A 140 -0.77 -6.25 1.61
C SER A 140 0.60 -5.80 1.09
N HIS A 141 0.66 -5.41 -0.17
CA HIS A 141 1.84 -4.79 -0.77
C HIS A 141 1.41 -3.49 -1.47
N ALA A 142 2.29 -2.50 -1.54
CA ALA A 142 2.03 -1.23 -2.24
C ALA A 142 2.96 -1.02 -3.46
N PRO A 143 2.90 -1.89 -4.49
CA PRO A 143 3.76 -1.76 -5.66
C PRO A 143 3.45 -0.53 -6.51
N LEU A 144 4.47 0.00 -7.18
CA LEU A 144 4.29 0.95 -8.29
C LEU A 144 3.57 0.24 -9.45
N ALA A 145 2.56 0.90 -10.05
CA ALA A 145 1.75 0.31 -11.13
C ALA A 145 2.55 -0.31 -12.29
N PRO A 146 3.64 0.30 -12.79
CA PRO A 146 4.47 -0.31 -13.84
C PRO A 146 4.98 -1.70 -13.52
N TRP A 147 5.28 -2.01 -12.26
CA TRP A 147 5.86 -3.29 -11.88
C TRP A 147 4.89 -4.47 -12.03
N LEU A 148 3.61 -4.22 -12.27
CA LEU A 148 2.58 -5.24 -12.50
C LEU A 148 2.40 -5.59 -13.99
N ALA A 149 3.31 -5.12 -14.86
CA ALA A 149 3.32 -5.44 -16.28
C ALA A 149 4.75 -5.76 -16.77
N PRO A 150 4.95 -6.64 -17.77
CA PRO A 150 6.27 -6.86 -18.35
C PRO A 150 6.87 -5.57 -18.92
N ASN A 151 8.12 -5.27 -18.59
CA ASN A 151 8.82 -4.09 -19.10
C ASN A 151 10.34 -4.35 -19.23
N PRO A 152 11.01 -3.88 -20.30
CA PRO A 152 12.46 -4.01 -20.45
C PRO A 152 13.28 -3.35 -19.32
N GLN A 153 12.75 -2.31 -18.66
CA GLN A 153 13.43 -1.60 -17.57
C GLN A 153 13.67 -2.49 -16.33
N PHE A 154 12.83 -3.50 -16.11
CA PHE A 154 12.96 -4.44 -15.01
C PHE A 154 12.80 -5.86 -15.58
N ALA A 155 13.83 -6.29 -16.32
CA ALA A 155 13.82 -7.50 -17.14
C ALA A 155 13.55 -8.80 -16.37
N ALA A 156 13.79 -8.83 -15.05
CA ALA A 156 13.44 -9.95 -14.18
C ALA A 156 11.94 -10.04 -13.83
N GLY A 157 11.14 -9.06 -14.27
CA GLY A 157 9.67 -9.09 -14.23
C GLY A 157 9.04 -8.38 -13.03
N ALA A 158 9.82 -7.88 -12.07
CA ALA A 158 9.34 -7.12 -10.92
C ALA A 158 8.17 -7.83 -10.21
N TYR A 159 7.05 -7.11 -9.99
CA TYR A 159 5.89 -7.66 -9.30
C TYR A 159 5.17 -8.75 -10.09
N VAL A 160 5.35 -8.87 -11.41
CA VAL A 160 4.84 -10.03 -12.19
C VAL A 160 5.51 -11.32 -11.69
N THR A 161 6.82 -11.28 -11.43
CA THR A 161 7.57 -12.42 -10.89
C THR A 161 7.28 -12.64 -9.41
N ILE A 162 7.19 -11.58 -8.61
CA ILE A 162 6.83 -11.69 -7.18
C ILE A 162 5.43 -12.29 -7.02
N ASN A 163 4.44 -11.88 -7.82
CA ASN A 163 3.10 -12.45 -7.80
C ASN A 163 3.08 -13.95 -8.16
N LYS A 164 3.90 -14.39 -9.14
CA LYS A 164 4.06 -15.82 -9.44
C LYS A 164 4.63 -16.60 -8.26
N ASN A 165 5.60 -16.03 -7.55
CA ASN A 165 6.28 -16.69 -6.44
C ASN A 165 5.43 -16.74 -5.17
N VAL A 166 4.79 -15.61 -4.80
CA VAL A 166 4.16 -15.41 -3.49
C VAL A 166 2.82 -14.68 -3.54
N GLY A 167 2.23 -14.43 -4.71
CA GLY A 167 0.95 -13.71 -4.83
C GLY A 167 -0.24 -14.41 -4.15
N ALA A 168 -0.15 -15.73 -3.93
CA ALA A 168 -1.12 -16.46 -3.12
C ALA A 168 -1.08 -16.07 -1.62
N LEU A 169 0.09 -15.65 -1.13
CA LEU A 169 0.32 -15.23 0.26
C LEU A 169 -0.05 -13.77 0.52
N ILE A 170 -0.24 -12.97 -0.54
CA ILE A 170 -0.58 -11.54 -0.46
C ILE A 170 -2.09 -11.39 -0.51
N ASP A 171 -2.67 -10.67 0.44
CA ASP A 171 -4.13 -10.50 0.52
C ASP A 171 -4.63 -9.56 -0.58
N PHE A 172 -3.97 -8.42 -0.77
CA PHE A 172 -4.26 -7.45 -1.84
C PHE A 172 -3.06 -6.53 -2.11
N TYR A 173 -3.13 -5.80 -3.23
CA TYR A 173 -2.12 -4.87 -3.70
C TYR A 173 -2.66 -3.43 -3.69
N ASN A 174 -2.13 -2.58 -2.82
CA ASN A 174 -2.34 -1.12 -2.78
C ASN A 174 -1.54 -0.44 -3.90
N ILE A 175 -1.96 -0.62 -5.16
CA ILE A 175 -1.15 -0.23 -6.31
C ILE A 175 -1.04 1.29 -6.38
N GLN A 176 0.20 1.79 -6.40
CA GLN A 176 0.48 3.21 -6.54
C GLN A 176 0.32 3.64 -8.00
N PHE A 177 -0.84 4.22 -8.34
CA PHE A 177 -1.12 4.79 -9.66
C PHE A 177 -0.78 6.30 -9.71
N TYR A 178 0.40 6.68 -9.26
CA TYR A 178 0.88 8.07 -9.16
C TYR A 178 2.41 8.10 -9.05
N ASN A 179 3.04 9.20 -9.44
CA ASN A 179 4.50 9.37 -9.59
C ASN A 179 5.15 8.73 -10.84
N GLN A 180 4.37 8.22 -11.80
CA GLN A 180 4.90 7.63 -13.05
C GLN A 180 4.64 8.45 -14.32
N ASN A 181 4.10 9.67 -14.19
CA ASN A 181 3.65 10.53 -15.29
C ASN A 181 2.53 9.87 -16.14
N LEU A 182 1.75 8.98 -15.55
CA LEU A 182 0.60 8.29 -16.15
C LEU A 182 -0.57 8.26 -15.17
N TYR A 183 -1.67 7.62 -15.59
CA TYR A 183 -2.86 7.33 -14.78
C TYR A 183 -3.60 8.58 -14.28
N ALA A 184 -3.47 9.74 -14.94
CA ALA A 184 -4.08 11.00 -14.50
C ALA A 184 -5.57 11.16 -14.90
N ASP A 185 -6.14 10.18 -15.59
CA ASP A 185 -7.55 10.13 -15.97
C ASP A 185 -8.09 8.69 -15.91
N CYS A 186 -9.42 8.51 -16.08
CA CYS A 186 -10.02 7.18 -16.01
C CYS A 186 -9.54 6.25 -17.13
N ALA A 187 -9.25 6.76 -18.33
CA ALA A 187 -8.83 5.92 -19.46
C ALA A 187 -7.44 5.29 -19.19
N GLY A 188 -6.49 6.12 -18.77
CA GLY A 188 -5.13 5.72 -18.40
C GLY A 188 -5.09 4.86 -17.14
N LEU A 189 -5.94 5.16 -16.15
CA LEU A 189 -6.00 4.42 -14.89
C LEU A 189 -6.68 3.05 -15.04
N ILE A 190 -7.83 3.01 -15.74
CA ILE A 190 -8.71 1.84 -15.73
C ILE A 190 -8.47 0.94 -16.94
N THR A 191 -8.41 1.51 -18.15
CA THR A 191 -8.54 0.71 -19.37
C THR A 191 -7.24 0.45 -20.11
N THR A 192 -6.38 1.45 -20.27
CA THR A 192 -5.17 1.33 -21.12
C THR A 192 -4.08 2.27 -20.64
N ALA A 193 -2.99 1.71 -20.13
CA ALA A 193 -1.83 2.49 -19.72
C ALA A 193 -1.02 2.94 -20.94
N GLY A 194 -0.51 4.17 -20.88
CA GLY A 194 0.37 4.73 -21.90
C GLY A 194 1.79 4.14 -21.86
N ALA A 195 2.56 4.40 -22.91
CA ALA A 195 4.00 4.16 -22.89
C ALA A 195 4.70 5.05 -21.84
N PRO A 196 5.79 4.58 -21.21
CA PRO A 196 6.47 3.30 -21.48
C PRO A 196 5.90 2.10 -20.71
N PHE A 197 4.80 2.26 -19.97
CA PHE A 197 4.28 1.25 -19.04
C PHE A 197 2.98 0.60 -19.52
N THR A 198 2.89 0.28 -20.82
CA THR A 198 1.71 -0.38 -21.40
C THR A 198 1.39 -1.69 -20.68
N GLY A 199 0.10 -1.99 -20.46
CA GLY A 199 -0.32 -3.21 -19.76
C GLY A 199 -0.42 -3.07 -18.24
N SER A 200 -0.18 -1.86 -17.70
CA SER A 200 -0.22 -1.58 -16.26
C SER A 200 -1.49 -0.84 -15.80
N ALA A 201 -2.48 -0.61 -16.67
CA ALA A 201 -3.79 -0.12 -16.21
C ALA A 201 -4.57 -1.22 -15.48
N LEU A 202 -5.54 -0.83 -14.65
CA LEU A 202 -6.28 -1.76 -13.78
C LEU A 202 -6.81 -3.00 -14.51
N LEU A 203 -7.47 -2.81 -15.66
CA LEU A 203 -8.07 -3.91 -16.43
C LEU A 203 -7.09 -4.62 -17.37
N GLU A 204 -5.85 -4.14 -17.47
CA GLU A 204 -4.78 -4.81 -18.21
C GLU A 204 -3.97 -5.74 -17.29
N ILE A 205 -3.74 -5.35 -16.05
CA ILE A 205 -2.93 -6.08 -15.05
C ILE A 205 -3.33 -7.57 -14.92
N PRO A 206 -4.62 -7.97 -14.93
CA PRO A 206 -4.98 -9.38 -14.85
C PRO A 206 -4.40 -10.26 -15.96
N LYS A 207 -4.13 -9.69 -17.15
CA LYS A 207 -3.46 -10.42 -18.26
C LYS A 207 -2.04 -10.84 -17.89
N ASN A 208 -1.45 -10.22 -16.87
CA ASN A 208 -0.12 -10.52 -16.35
C ASN A 208 -0.14 -11.53 -15.18
N GLY A 209 -1.31 -12.11 -14.87
CA GLY A 209 -1.45 -13.19 -13.88
C GLY A 209 -1.91 -12.75 -12.49
N PHE A 210 -2.42 -11.53 -12.34
CA PHE A 210 -2.97 -11.06 -11.08
C PHE A 210 -4.48 -11.30 -11.00
N ASP A 211 -4.98 -11.56 -9.80
CA ASP A 211 -6.42 -11.56 -9.53
C ASP A 211 -6.95 -10.13 -9.50
N LEU A 212 -7.90 -9.82 -10.38
CA LEU A 212 -8.52 -8.50 -10.48
C LEU A 212 -9.07 -8.01 -9.13
N ASN A 213 -9.60 -8.90 -8.30
CA ASN A 213 -10.21 -8.53 -7.02
C ASN A 213 -9.18 -8.27 -5.91
N LYS A 214 -7.89 -8.58 -6.14
CA LYS A 214 -6.80 -8.21 -5.24
C LYS A 214 -6.20 -6.85 -5.56
N LEU A 215 -6.63 -6.17 -6.63
CA LEU A 215 -6.04 -4.90 -7.08
C LEU A 215 -6.76 -3.73 -6.43
N VAL A 216 -6.11 -2.99 -5.55
CA VAL A 216 -6.64 -1.77 -4.92
C VAL A 216 -6.07 -0.56 -5.67
N ILE A 217 -6.92 0.40 -6.02
CA ILE A 217 -6.49 1.64 -6.69
C ILE A 217 -5.92 2.61 -5.65
N GLY A 218 -4.61 2.82 -5.65
CA GLY A 218 -3.93 3.82 -4.83
C GLY A 218 -3.84 5.18 -5.54
N LYS A 219 -4.27 6.25 -4.85
CA LYS A 219 -4.22 7.63 -5.36
C LYS A 219 -3.77 8.65 -4.32
N PRO A 220 -3.22 9.80 -4.75
CA PRO A 220 -2.87 10.86 -3.82
C PRO A 220 -4.11 11.49 -3.18
N GLY A 221 -4.04 11.79 -1.87
CA GLY A 221 -5.09 12.46 -1.10
C GLY A 221 -5.29 13.90 -1.56
N GLY A 222 -4.19 14.60 -1.78
CA GLY A 222 -4.12 15.93 -2.38
C GLY A 222 -3.07 16.01 -3.47
N ALA A 223 -3.15 17.07 -4.28
CA ALA A 223 -2.23 17.28 -5.41
C ALA A 223 -0.75 17.44 -5.00
N SER A 224 -0.47 17.82 -3.74
CA SER A 224 0.89 17.95 -3.20
C SER A 224 1.44 16.66 -2.60
N ASP A 225 0.62 15.62 -2.45
CA ASP A 225 1.05 14.35 -1.82
C ASP A 225 1.81 13.45 -2.80
N ALA A 226 1.86 13.82 -4.07
CA ALA A 226 2.60 13.13 -5.12
C ALA A 226 3.13 14.15 -6.14
N THR A 227 4.13 13.76 -6.93
CA THR A 227 4.66 14.58 -8.02
C THR A 227 3.69 14.66 -9.20
N ASN A 228 2.94 13.59 -9.48
CA ASN A 228 1.93 13.51 -10.55
C ASN A 228 0.91 12.41 -10.26
N GLY A 229 -0.17 12.32 -11.07
CA GLY A 229 -1.16 11.24 -10.99
C GLY A 229 -2.32 11.49 -10.03
N PHE A 230 -2.39 12.68 -9.42
CA PHE A 230 -3.56 13.15 -8.68
C PHE A 230 -4.79 13.21 -9.59
N ILE A 231 -5.92 12.76 -9.07
CA ILE A 231 -7.25 12.91 -9.67
C ILE A 231 -8.14 13.50 -8.59
N ASP A 232 -8.94 14.52 -8.94
CA ASP A 232 -9.95 15.05 -8.04
C ASP A 232 -10.86 13.93 -7.48
N PRO A 233 -11.18 13.89 -6.17
CA PRO A 233 -11.89 12.76 -5.57
C PRO A 233 -13.25 12.43 -6.22
N ALA A 234 -14.03 13.42 -6.67
CA ALA A 234 -15.31 13.16 -7.33
C ALA A 234 -15.09 12.58 -8.74
N THR A 235 -14.06 13.04 -9.45
CA THR A 235 -13.65 12.46 -10.72
C THR A 235 -13.14 11.03 -10.54
N LEU A 236 -12.35 10.77 -9.49
CA LEU A 236 -11.90 9.43 -9.14
C LEU A 236 -13.08 8.51 -8.85
N GLY A 237 -14.10 8.98 -8.13
CA GLY A 237 -15.34 8.23 -7.91
C GLY A 237 -16.03 7.79 -9.21
N THR A 238 -15.98 8.63 -10.26
CA THR A 238 -16.47 8.25 -11.60
C THR A 238 -15.62 7.14 -12.23
N CYS A 239 -14.30 7.19 -12.09
CA CYS A 239 -13.41 6.13 -12.56
C CYS A 239 -13.65 4.80 -11.81
N ILE A 240 -13.89 4.87 -10.50
CA ILE A 240 -14.23 3.71 -9.66
C ILE A 240 -15.53 3.07 -10.10
N ASP A 241 -16.57 3.85 -10.38
CA ASP A 241 -17.84 3.33 -10.90
C ASP A 241 -17.66 2.66 -12.27
N GLN A 242 -16.82 3.22 -13.15
CA GLN A 242 -16.48 2.59 -14.43
C GLN A 242 -15.77 1.23 -14.25
N ALA A 243 -14.77 1.15 -13.37
CA ALA A 243 -14.08 -0.10 -13.08
C ALA A 243 -15.01 -1.14 -12.45
N HIS A 244 -15.86 -0.72 -11.52
CA HIS A 244 -16.82 -1.62 -10.89
C HIS A 244 -17.84 -2.16 -11.89
N ALA A 245 -18.35 -1.32 -12.80
CA ALA A 245 -19.20 -1.76 -13.91
C ALA A 245 -18.49 -2.75 -14.86
N ALA A 246 -17.16 -2.66 -14.96
CA ALA A 246 -16.31 -3.62 -15.69
C ALA A 246 -15.94 -4.89 -14.89
N GLY A 247 -16.50 -5.06 -13.68
CA GLY A 247 -16.38 -6.28 -12.87
C GLY A 247 -15.31 -6.25 -11.78
N TRP A 248 -14.59 -5.14 -11.60
CA TRP A 248 -13.57 -4.98 -10.55
C TRP A 248 -14.17 -4.67 -9.18
N LYS A 249 -13.61 -5.22 -8.10
CA LYS A 249 -14.12 -5.05 -6.72
C LYS A 249 -13.06 -4.84 -5.64
N GLY A 250 -11.84 -4.42 -6.02
CA GLY A 250 -10.70 -4.40 -5.09
C GLY A 250 -10.68 -3.28 -4.05
N GLY A 251 -11.21 -2.09 -4.36
CA GLY A 251 -11.28 -0.95 -3.44
C GLY A 251 -10.25 0.16 -3.69
N VAL A 252 -10.18 1.15 -2.80
CA VAL A 252 -9.37 2.37 -2.97
C VAL A 252 -8.40 2.55 -1.80
N MET A 253 -7.16 2.90 -2.10
CA MET A 253 -6.12 3.33 -1.15
C MET A 253 -5.79 4.80 -1.41
N ALA A 254 -5.40 5.53 -0.35
CA ALA A 254 -5.00 6.92 -0.45
C ALA A 254 -3.66 7.22 0.22
N PHE A 255 -2.82 8.01 -0.45
CA PHE A 255 -1.63 8.63 0.12
C PHE A 255 -1.76 10.16 0.08
N GLN A 256 -2.04 10.89 1.15
CA GLN A 256 -2.08 10.43 2.53
C GLN A 256 -3.02 11.28 3.38
N PHE A 257 -3.24 10.84 4.61
CA PHE A 257 -3.85 11.66 5.65
C PHE A 257 -2.91 12.84 6.02
N PRO A 258 -3.42 14.07 6.27
CA PRO A 258 -4.82 14.47 6.42
C PRO A 258 -5.57 14.86 5.14
N ASN A 259 -4.91 14.89 3.99
CA ASN A 259 -5.58 15.29 2.75
C ASN A 259 -6.60 14.23 2.29
N ALA A 260 -6.31 12.95 2.50
CA ALA A 260 -7.24 11.83 2.33
C ALA A 260 -8.13 11.62 3.57
N ASN A 261 -9.03 12.56 3.85
CA ASN A 261 -9.97 12.48 4.98
C ASN A 261 -11.29 11.77 4.63
N ALA A 262 -12.29 11.84 5.52
CA ALA A 262 -13.62 11.27 5.30
C ALA A 262 -14.34 11.82 4.05
N ASP A 263 -14.19 13.10 3.74
CA ASP A 263 -14.83 13.69 2.56
C ASP A 263 -14.15 13.19 1.28
N TRP A 264 -12.82 13.03 1.32
CA TRP A 264 -12.07 12.42 0.23
C TRP A 264 -12.59 11.02 -0.09
N ILE A 265 -12.66 10.12 0.89
CA ILE A 265 -13.09 8.73 0.62
C ILE A 265 -14.57 8.63 0.25
N ARG A 266 -15.42 9.50 0.81
CA ARG A 266 -16.84 9.58 0.45
C ARG A 266 -17.02 9.91 -1.03
N ALA A 267 -16.19 10.80 -1.57
CA ALA A 267 -16.22 11.14 -2.99
C ALA A 267 -15.50 10.08 -3.86
N ALA A 268 -14.31 9.65 -3.44
CA ALA A 268 -13.44 8.76 -4.21
C ALA A 268 -13.98 7.34 -4.38
N LYS A 269 -14.75 6.82 -3.42
CA LYS A 269 -15.31 5.45 -3.50
C LYS A 269 -16.46 5.31 -4.51
N GLY A 270 -16.88 6.42 -5.14
CA GLY A 270 -17.96 6.44 -6.11
C GLY A 270 -19.30 6.04 -5.48
N SER A 271 -20.25 5.69 -6.34
CA SER A 271 -21.56 5.16 -5.92
C SER A 271 -21.55 3.63 -5.73
N SER A 272 -20.50 2.96 -6.22
CA SER A 272 -20.39 1.49 -6.26
C SER A 272 -20.02 0.83 -4.93
N PHE A 273 -19.30 1.53 -4.04
CA PHE A 273 -18.91 1.02 -2.73
C PHE A 273 -19.65 1.80 -1.63
N GLN A 274 -20.92 1.47 -1.40
CA GLN A 274 -21.71 2.05 -0.29
C GLN A 274 -21.45 1.35 1.03
#